data_AF-A0A354M348-F1
#
_entry.id   AF-A0A354M348-F1
#
_cell.length_a   1.000
_cell.length_b   1.000
_cell.length_c   1.000
_cell.angle_alpha   90.00
_cell.angle_beta   90.00
_cell.angle_gamma   90.00
#
_symmetry.space_group_name_H-M   'P 1'
#
loop_
_entity.id
_entity.type
_entity.pdbx_description
1 polymer ?
#
loop_
_entity_poly.entity_id
_entity_poly.type
_entity_poly.pdbx_seq_one_letter_code
_entity_poly.pdbx_strand_id
1 'polypeptide(L)' 'MKSILLIGLGRFGRHIAIKLDELHHQVMAVDKEDTRVDAVLPFVT' A
#
# COMPACT_ATOMS: atom_id res chain seq x y z
N MET A 1 -1.53 12.45 -9.59
CA MET A 1 -2.03 11.08 -9.79
C MET A 1 -0.96 10.28 -10.52
N LYS A 2 -0.36 9.31 -9.85
CA LYS A 2 0.59 8.34 -10.42
C LYS A 2 0.13 6.94 -10.03
N SER A 3 0.47 5.94 -10.83
CA SER A 3 0.30 4.54 -10.47
C SER A 3 1.61 4.02 -9.88
N ILE A 4 1.54 3.41 -8.69
CA ILE A 4 2.69 3.01 -7.89
C ILE A 4 2.54 1.56 -7.48
N LEU A 5 3.54 0.74 -7.77
CA LEU A 5 3.68 -0.61 -7.23
C LEU A 5 4.52 -0.55 -5.95
N LEU A 6 3.91 -0.89 -4.82
CA LEU A 6 4.55 -0.92 -3.52
C LEU A 6 4.81 -2.37 -3.07
N ILE A 7 6.09 -2.76 -3.05
CA ILE A 7 6.52 -4.11 -2.66
C ILE A 7 7.05 -4.08 -1.23
N GLY A 8 6.43 -4.86 -0.35
CA GLY A 8 6.72 -4.93 1.07
C GLY A 8 5.84 -4.00 1.90
N LEU A 9 5.02 -4.59 2.75
CA LEU A 9 4.04 -3.96 3.64
C LEU A 9 4.36 -4.22 5.13
N GLY A 10 5.65 -4.33 5.45
CA GLY A 10 6.10 -4.23 6.84
C GLY A 10 5.74 -2.86 7.45
N ARG A 11 6.26 -2.59 8.65
CA ARG A 11 6.00 -1.34 9.38
C ARG A 11 6.06 -0.08 8.53
N PHE A 12 7.09 0.06 7.69
CA PHE A 12 7.25 1.23 6.84
C PHE A 12 6.28 1.23 5.66
N GLY A 13 6.24 0.13 4.89
CA GLY A 13 5.41 0.01 3.69
C GLY A 13 3.93 0.31 3.97
N ARG A 14 3.40 -0.14 5.12
CA ARG A 14 2.02 0.16 5.51
C ARG A 14 1.71 1.65 5.58
N HIS A 15 2.60 2.44 6.19
CA HIS A 15 2.42 3.88 6.30
C HIS A 15 2.61 4.59 4.96
N ILE A 16 3.48 4.05 4.10
CA ILE A 16 3.64 4.56 2.73
C ILE A 16 2.38 4.33 1.91
N ALA A 17 1.75 3.15 1.98
CA ALA A 17 0.50 2.87 1.28
C ALA A 17 -0.58 3.92 1.64
N ILE A 18 -0.79 4.14 2.94
CA ILE A 18 -1.75 5.15 3.46
C ILE A 18 -1.37 6.55 2.97
N LYS A 19 -0.09 6.93 3.05
CA LYS A 19 0.31 8.29 2.68
C LYS A 19 0.18 8.56 1.18
N LEU A 20 0.43 7.56 0.35
CA LEU A 20 0.26 7.67 -1.10
C LEU A 20 -1.22 7.76 -1.51
N ASP A 21 -2.10 7.04 -0.82
CA ASP A 21 -3.56 7.17 -0.98
C ASP A 21 -4.05 8.58 -0.58
N GLU A 22 -3.62 9.11 0.57
CA GLU A 22 -3.90 10.49 1.02
C GLU A 22 -3.46 11.55 0.00
N LEU A 23 -2.40 11.27 -0.77
CA LEU A 23 -1.88 12.14 -1.83
C LEU A 23 -2.55 11.89 -3.19
N HIS A 24 -3.65 11.12 -3.21
CA HIS A 24 -4.44 10.78 -4.39
C HIS A 24 -3.59 10.11 -5.48
N HIS A 25 -2.78 9.12 -5.09
CA HIS A 25 -2.09 8.21 -6.00
C HIS A 25 -2.78 6.85 -5.99
N GLN A 26 -2.73 6.15 -7.11
CA GLN A 26 -3.18 4.77 -7.19
C GLN A 26 -2.04 3.87 -6.73
N VAL A 27 -2.30 3.04 -5.72
CA VAL A 27 -1.29 2.18 -5.10
C VAL A 27 -1.69 0.74 -5.31
N MET A 28 -0.83 -0.06 -5.93
CA MET A 28 -0.93 -1.51 -5.96
C MET A 28 0.08 -2.07 -4.97
N ALA A 29 -0.34 -2.93 -4.05
CA ALA A 29 0.53 -3.41 -2.99
C ALA A 29 0.75 -4.92 -3.02
N VAL A 30 2.00 -5.33 -2.83
CA VAL A 30 2.42 -6.74 -2.85
C VAL A 30 3.26 -7.02 -1.60
N ASP A 31 2.87 -8.03 -0.83
CA ASP A 31 3.70 -8.63 0.22
C ASP A 31 3.55 -10.16 0.14
N LYS A 32 4.50 -10.88 0.73
CA LYS A 32 4.46 -12.34 0.84
C LYS A 32 3.57 -12.83 1.98
N GLU A 33 3.20 -11.94 2.90
CA GLU A 33 2.35 -12.23 4.05
C GLU A 33 1.01 -11.52 3.88
N ASP A 34 -0.04 -12.29 3.55
CA ASP A 34 -1.38 -11.80 3.21
C ASP A 34 -1.96 -10.87 4.29
N THR A 35 -1.72 -11.19 5.58
CA THR A 35 -2.20 -10.39 6.71
C THR A 35 -1.68 -8.94 6.70
N ARG A 36 -0.57 -8.67 6.01
CA ARG A 36 -0.04 -7.31 5.81
C ARG A 36 -0.77 -6.56 4.70
N VAL A 37 -1.20 -7.27 3.66
CA VAL A 37 -2.05 -6.72 2.60
C VAL A 37 -3.42 -6.39 3.17
N ASP A 38 -3.99 -7.30 3.97
CA ASP A 38 -5.28 -7.11 4.64
C ASP A 38 -5.33 -5.82 5.47
N ALA A 39 -4.22 -5.48 6.13
CA ALA A 39 -4.11 -4.28 6.96
C ALA A 39 -4.17 -2.96 6.18
N VAL A 40 -4.12 -2.98 4.84
CA VAL A 40 -4.15 -1.79 3.97
C VAL A 40 -5.17 -1.85 2.84
N LEU A 41 -6.04 -2.86 2.78
CA LEU A 41 -7.05 -3.01 1.72
C LEU A 41 -7.83 -1.73 1.37
N PRO A 42 -8.20 -0.84 2.32
CA PRO A 42 -8.90 0.39 1.98
C PRO A 42 -8.08 1.43 1.19
N PHE A 43 -6.75 1.30 1.18
CA PHE A 43 -5.80 2.31 0.65
C PHE A 43 -5.07 1.84 -0.61
N VAL A 44 -5.33 0.61 -1.05
CA VAL A 44 -4.61 -0.03 -2.16
C VAL A 44 -5.59 -0.71 -3.11
N THR A 45 -5.12 -1.00 -4.32
CA THR A 45 -5.82 -1.81 -5.33
C THR A 45 -5.12 -3.14 -5.52
#